data_AF-A0A9P4Q0M1-F1
#
_entry.id   AF-A0A9P4Q0M1-F1
#
_cell.length_a   1.000
_cell.length_b   1.000
_cell.length_c   1.000
_cell.angle_alpha   90.00
_cell.angle_beta   90.00
_cell.angle_gamma   90.00
#
_symmetry.space_group_name_H-M   'P 1'
#
loop_
_entity.id
_entity.type
_entity.pdbx_description
1 polymer ?
#
loop_
_entity_poly.entity_id
_entity_poly.type
_entity_poly.pdbx_seq_one_letter_code
_entity_poly.pdbx_strand_id
1 'polypeptide(L)'
;MSDEPDLENPLDDPEERRVLYATLDSFRQYRTAAHYNITYLRRQSFYSLPSNHVDILSGAPFSFPSTLRQIDDAIDSNADLSERIMSFGLQGFGIHAEDESWKGQATPADMDKARSTIRQFWRDWSAEGGPEREIYSAVVTAIAQHLPLDTSERYKCNILIPGAGLGRLVFELCRAGYVVEGNEISYHQLMASSYILNFTQCAGQHTLYPWALNFNNHRRRVDQMQAVAIPDIHPAAVLEAAQAQTRSKVHFSERMSMSAGDFCDVYSKPRNSNAYQSVVTCFFIDTAPNPIRYIETVSNCLERGGLWVNVGPLLWHFESTPINTNGVKDGNDSDKGHASPKGLGEPGSVQLTDEEVVALIAGYGFSILEQREVGECGYIQQPHSMLRNMYRPSFWVARKE
;
A
#
# COMPACT_ATOMS: atom_id res chain seq x y z
N MET A 1 -14.63 -26.74 21.38
CA MET A 1 -15.14 -26.41 20.04
C MET A 1 -14.74 -24.98 19.82
N SER A 2 -13.65 -24.79 19.09
CA SER A 2 -13.07 -23.48 18.81
C SER A 2 -13.94 -22.78 17.79
N ASP A 3 -14.65 -21.74 18.21
CA ASP A 3 -15.19 -20.72 17.31
C ASP A 3 -14.00 -19.93 16.75
N GLU A 4 -13.27 -20.52 15.79
CA GLU A 4 -12.54 -19.70 14.84
C GLU A 4 -13.60 -19.00 13.97
N PRO A 5 -13.55 -17.67 13.82
CA PRO A 5 -14.49 -17.00 12.93
C PRO A 5 -14.32 -17.61 11.53
N ASP A 6 -15.43 -18.05 10.92
CA ASP A 6 -15.47 -18.33 9.48
C ASP A 6 -14.87 -17.12 8.78
N LEU A 7 -13.62 -17.25 8.31
CA LEU A 7 -13.04 -16.33 7.35
C LEU A 7 -13.91 -16.51 6.11
N GLU A 8 -14.90 -15.64 5.94
CA GLU A 8 -15.74 -15.62 4.76
C GLU A 8 -14.82 -15.68 3.54
N ASN A 9 -14.98 -16.73 2.74
CA ASN A 9 -14.19 -16.90 1.55
C ASN A 9 -14.58 -15.77 0.60
N PRO A 10 -13.64 -14.91 0.14
CA PRO A 10 -13.98 -13.77 -0.72
C PRO A 10 -14.58 -14.18 -2.07
N LEU A 11 -14.50 -15.47 -2.43
CA LEU A 11 -15.18 -16.03 -3.59
C LEU A 11 -16.69 -16.24 -3.41
N ASP A 12 -17.16 -16.28 -2.17
CA ASP A 12 -18.58 -16.46 -1.82
C ASP A 12 -19.36 -15.15 -1.92
N ASP A 13 -18.72 -14.00 -1.65
CA ASP A 13 -19.27 -12.67 -1.90
C ASP A 13 -19.09 -12.28 -3.39
N PRO A 14 -20.18 -12.02 -4.15
CA PRO A 14 -20.08 -11.65 -5.57
C PRO A 14 -19.30 -10.36 -5.85
N GLU A 15 -19.36 -9.37 -4.96
CA GLU A 15 -18.64 -8.11 -5.09
C GLU A 15 -17.15 -8.30 -4.81
N GLU A 16 -16.79 -8.98 -3.71
CA GLU A 16 -15.40 -9.28 -3.42
C GLU A 16 -14.77 -10.16 -4.49
N ARG A 17 -15.48 -11.20 -4.94
CA ARG A 17 -15.03 -12.07 -6.04
C ARG A 17 -14.73 -11.26 -7.30
N ARG A 18 -15.58 -10.30 -7.64
CA ARG A 18 -15.38 -9.44 -8.82
C ARG A 18 -14.09 -8.64 -8.69
N VAL A 19 -13.83 -8.02 -7.53
CA VAL A 19 -12.62 -7.22 -7.30
C VAL A 19 -11.37 -8.10 -7.29
N LEU A 20 -11.45 -9.27 -6.66
CA LEU A 20 -10.39 -10.26 -6.63
C LEU A 20 -10.02 -10.74 -8.04
N TYR A 21 -11.01 -11.10 -8.86
CA TYR A 21 -10.80 -11.54 -10.23
C TYR A 21 -10.21 -10.45 -11.11
N ALA A 22 -10.73 -9.22 -11.00
CA ALA A 22 -10.17 -8.06 -11.70
C ALA A 22 -8.69 -7.81 -11.30
N THR A 23 -8.35 -8.02 -10.02
CA THR A 23 -6.97 -7.92 -9.52
C THR A 23 -6.05 -8.96 -10.17
N LEU A 24 -6.43 -10.25 -10.12
CA LEU A 24 -5.65 -11.35 -10.72
C LEU A 24 -5.45 -11.12 -12.22
N ASP A 25 -6.52 -10.76 -12.92
CA ASP A 25 -6.47 -10.49 -14.35
C ASP A 25 -5.62 -9.26 -14.68
N SER A 26 -5.62 -8.24 -13.83
CA SER A 26 -4.78 -7.06 -14.05
C SER A 26 -3.28 -7.37 -13.97
N PHE A 27 -2.88 -8.23 -13.03
CA PHE A 27 -1.50 -8.72 -12.95
C PHE A 27 -1.15 -9.63 -14.14
N ARG A 28 -2.07 -10.49 -14.58
CA ARG A 28 -1.91 -11.32 -15.79
C ARG A 28 -1.72 -10.48 -17.05
N GLN A 29 -2.51 -9.42 -17.20
CA GLN A 29 -2.49 -8.56 -18.38
C GLN A 29 -1.32 -7.57 -18.39
N TYR A 30 -0.57 -7.42 -17.28
CA TYR A 30 0.47 -6.41 -17.12
C TYR A 30 1.44 -6.38 -18.31
N ARG A 31 2.01 -7.54 -18.69
CA ARG A 31 3.01 -7.65 -19.77
C ARG A 31 2.47 -7.12 -21.08
N THR A 32 1.38 -7.73 -21.55
CA THR A 32 0.75 -7.39 -22.83
C THR A 32 0.31 -5.93 -22.87
N ALA A 33 -0.34 -5.47 -21.81
CA ALA A 33 -0.82 -4.09 -21.72
C ALA A 33 0.34 -3.08 -21.67
N ALA A 34 1.45 -3.41 -21.01
CA ALA A 34 2.62 -2.55 -20.96
C ALA A 34 3.33 -2.48 -22.32
N HIS A 35 3.63 -3.59 -22.99
CA HIS A 35 4.22 -3.52 -24.34
C HIS A 35 3.33 -2.75 -25.32
N TYR A 36 2.02 -3.00 -25.29
CA TYR A 36 1.11 -2.29 -26.18
C TYR A 36 1.10 -0.77 -25.92
N ASN A 37 0.81 -0.37 -24.68
CA ASN A 37 0.61 1.05 -24.34
C ASN A 37 1.92 1.84 -24.25
N ILE A 38 3.02 1.19 -23.90
CA ILE A 38 4.29 1.87 -23.66
C ILE A 38 5.15 1.87 -24.91
N THR A 39 5.43 0.72 -25.52
CA THR A 39 6.45 0.65 -26.59
C THR A 39 5.85 0.51 -27.98
N TYR A 40 4.80 -0.29 -28.19
CA TYR A 40 4.18 -0.49 -29.50
C TYR A 40 3.60 0.80 -30.10
N LEU A 41 2.72 1.49 -29.37
CA LEU A 41 2.14 2.77 -29.84
C LEU A 41 3.24 3.83 -30.06
N ARG A 42 4.29 3.84 -29.25
CA ARG A 42 5.44 4.74 -29.42
C ARG A 42 6.27 4.41 -30.65
N ARG A 43 6.42 3.12 -31.01
CA ARG A 43 7.05 2.72 -32.29
C ARG A 43 6.22 3.19 -33.48
N GLN A 44 4.90 3.02 -33.43
CA GLN A 44 4.03 3.50 -34.50
C GLN A 44 4.16 5.02 -34.68
N SER A 45 4.10 5.77 -33.58
CA SER A 45 4.32 7.23 -33.62
C SER A 45 5.71 7.58 -34.16
N PHE A 46 6.76 6.90 -33.71
CA PHE A 46 8.12 7.12 -34.18
C PHE A 46 8.28 6.91 -35.69
N TYR A 47 7.77 5.79 -36.23
CA TYR A 47 7.89 5.48 -37.66
C TYR A 47 6.91 6.26 -38.54
N SER A 48 5.96 7.01 -37.96
CA SER A 48 5.13 7.98 -38.69
C SER A 48 5.83 9.32 -38.92
N LEU A 49 7.01 9.54 -38.32
CA LEU A 49 7.78 10.76 -38.53
C LEU A 49 8.37 10.81 -39.96
N PRO A 50 8.68 12.01 -40.49
CA PRO A 50 9.46 12.15 -41.72
C PRO A 50 10.75 11.34 -41.68
N SER A 51 11.14 10.73 -42.80
CA SER A 51 12.29 9.80 -42.86
C SER A 51 13.59 10.41 -42.34
N ASN A 52 13.87 11.67 -42.68
CA ASN A 52 15.05 12.38 -42.17
C ASN A 52 15.04 12.55 -40.63
N HIS A 53 13.87 12.68 -40.00
CA HIS A 53 13.76 12.74 -38.54
C HIS A 53 13.96 11.36 -37.91
N VAL A 54 13.41 10.30 -38.53
CA VAL A 54 13.64 8.91 -38.13
C VAL A 54 15.12 8.57 -38.16
N ASP A 55 15.84 8.98 -39.22
CA ASP A 55 17.28 8.74 -39.38
C ASP A 55 18.08 9.42 -38.26
N ILE A 56 17.79 10.70 -37.98
CA ILE A 56 18.46 11.46 -36.90
C ILE A 56 18.24 10.79 -35.54
N LEU A 57 16.99 10.46 -35.21
CA LEU A 57 16.63 9.90 -33.91
C LEU A 57 17.03 8.42 -33.75
N SER A 58 17.29 7.72 -34.84
CA SER A 58 17.86 6.37 -34.84
C SER A 58 19.37 6.38 -34.60
N GLY A 59 20.06 7.44 -35.03
CA GLY A 59 21.49 7.64 -34.83
C GLY A 59 21.89 8.03 -33.40
N ALA A 60 23.19 7.97 -33.12
CA ALA A 60 23.75 8.49 -31.88
C ALA A 60 23.63 10.03 -31.84
N PRO A 61 23.37 10.65 -30.67
CA PRO A 61 23.30 10.04 -29.34
C PRO A 61 21.90 9.56 -28.92
N PHE A 62 20.89 9.65 -29.80
CA PHE A 62 19.49 9.39 -29.42
C PHE A 62 19.16 7.89 -29.36
N SER A 63 19.52 7.15 -30.42
CA SER A 63 19.29 5.70 -30.56
C SER A 63 17.92 5.25 -30.07
N PHE A 64 16.88 5.99 -30.45
CA PHE A 64 15.53 5.84 -29.87
C PHE A 64 14.94 4.43 -30.06
N PRO A 65 15.09 3.74 -31.21
CA PRO A 65 14.65 2.34 -31.34
C PRO A 65 15.32 1.41 -30.32
N SER A 66 16.59 1.66 -29.98
CA SER A 66 17.30 0.89 -28.94
C SER A 66 16.76 1.19 -27.55
N THR A 67 16.41 2.45 -27.26
CA THR A 67 15.74 2.82 -26.02
C THR A 67 14.42 2.05 -25.86
N LEU A 68 13.62 1.95 -26.92
CA LEU A 68 12.36 1.20 -26.85
C LEU A 68 12.55 -0.30 -26.63
N ARG A 69 13.65 -0.90 -27.13
CA ARG A 69 13.99 -2.30 -26.82
C ARG A 69 14.38 -2.49 -25.36
N GLN A 70 15.22 -1.61 -24.81
CA GLN A 70 15.56 -1.65 -23.38
C GLN A 70 14.32 -1.51 -22.49
N ILE A 71 13.33 -0.73 -22.92
CA ILE A 71 12.05 -0.60 -22.22
C ILE A 71 11.22 -1.89 -22.32
N ASP A 72 11.26 -2.63 -23.44
CA ASP A 72 10.63 -3.95 -23.52
C ASP A 72 11.26 -4.91 -22.50
N ASP A 73 12.60 -4.96 -22.42
CA ASP A 73 13.30 -5.81 -21.44
C ASP A 73 12.93 -5.42 -19.99
N ALA A 74 12.80 -4.12 -19.71
CA ALA A 74 12.35 -3.61 -18.42
C ALA A 74 10.89 -3.96 -18.11
N ILE A 75 10.01 -3.91 -19.12
CA ILE A 75 8.62 -4.35 -19.00
C ILE A 75 8.58 -5.85 -18.66
N ASP A 76 9.37 -6.66 -19.35
CA ASP A 76 9.43 -8.10 -19.11
C ASP A 76 9.89 -8.43 -17.68
N SER A 77 10.93 -7.75 -17.19
CA SER A 77 11.42 -7.91 -15.81
C SER A 77 10.35 -7.54 -14.76
N ASN A 78 9.61 -6.45 -14.98
CA ASN A 78 8.51 -6.06 -14.08
C ASN A 78 7.32 -7.03 -14.19
N ALA A 79 7.05 -7.55 -15.39
CA ALA A 79 5.99 -8.51 -15.63
C ALA A 79 6.25 -9.85 -14.96
N ASP A 80 7.50 -10.32 -14.91
CA ASP A 80 7.88 -11.54 -14.18
C ASP A 80 7.49 -11.46 -12.69
N LEU A 81 7.63 -10.29 -12.07
CA LEU A 81 7.17 -10.05 -10.70
C LEU A 81 5.63 -10.07 -10.62
N SER A 82 4.96 -9.39 -11.55
CA SER A 82 3.49 -9.36 -11.65
C SER A 82 2.89 -10.77 -11.78
N GLU A 83 3.47 -11.60 -12.64
CA GLU A 83 3.03 -12.98 -12.88
C GLU A 83 3.28 -13.87 -11.66
N ARG A 84 4.38 -13.68 -10.92
CA ARG A 84 4.59 -14.38 -9.65
C ARG A 84 3.53 -14.01 -8.63
N ILE A 85 3.25 -12.72 -8.42
CA ILE A 85 2.20 -12.26 -7.50
C ILE A 85 0.85 -12.89 -7.88
N MET A 86 0.51 -12.89 -9.18
CA MET A 86 -0.70 -13.55 -9.69
C MET A 86 -0.72 -15.05 -9.39
N SER A 87 0.37 -15.78 -9.67
CA SER A 87 0.45 -17.23 -9.41
C SER A 87 0.26 -17.57 -7.93
N PHE A 88 0.88 -16.80 -7.03
CA PHE A 88 0.66 -16.95 -5.59
C PHE A 88 -0.75 -16.56 -5.15
N GLY A 89 -1.34 -15.53 -5.77
CA GLY A 89 -2.73 -15.15 -5.56
C GLY A 89 -3.69 -16.29 -5.93
N LEU A 90 -3.56 -16.86 -7.13
CA LEU A 90 -4.39 -17.99 -7.58
C LEU A 90 -4.32 -19.17 -6.60
N GLN A 91 -3.10 -19.53 -6.18
CA GLN A 91 -2.90 -20.59 -5.19
C GLN A 91 -3.52 -20.23 -3.83
N GLY A 92 -3.29 -19.01 -3.34
CA GLY A 92 -3.75 -18.54 -2.03
C GLY A 92 -5.27 -18.50 -1.89
N PHE A 93 -5.98 -18.20 -2.98
CA PHE A 93 -7.45 -18.20 -3.03
C PHE A 93 -8.05 -19.53 -3.52
N GLY A 94 -7.23 -20.57 -3.73
CA GLY A 94 -7.72 -21.89 -4.16
C GLY A 94 -8.33 -21.90 -5.57
N ILE A 95 -7.97 -20.96 -6.43
CA ILE A 95 -8.45 -20.90 -7.81
C ILE A 95 -7.65 -21.91 -8.65
N HIS A 96 -8.34 -22.91 -9.18
CA HIS A 96 -7.73 -23.99 -9.95
C HIS A 96 -7.19 -23.50 -11.30
N ALA A 97 -6.15 -24.17 -11.81
CA ALA A 97 -5.49 -23.77 -13.06
C ALA A 97 -6.41 -23.82 -14.29
N GLU A 98 -7.44 -24.67 -14.24
CA GLU A 98 -8.46 -24.82 -15.29
C GLU A 98 -9.55 -23.74 -15.22
N ASP A 99 -9.67 -23.04 -14.09
CA ASP A 99 -10.62 -21.95 -13.95
C ASP A 99 -10.09 -20.71 -14.68
N GLU A 100 -10.79 -20.31 -15.74
CA GLU A 100 -10.51 -19.10 -16.51
C GLU A 100 -11.54 -17.98 -16.27
N SER A 101 -12.50 -18.16 -15.36
CA SER A 101 -13.59 -17.22 -15.10
C SER A 101 -13.11 -15.85 -14.60
N TRP A 102 -11.92 -15.81 -13.99
CA TRP A 102 -11.27 -14.59 -13.54
C TRP A 102 -10.63 -13.77 -14.67
N LYS A 103 -10.41 -14.35 -15.86
CA LYS A 103 -9.78 -13.65 -16.99
C LYS A 103 -10.76 -12.66 -17.64
N GLY A 104 -10.23 -11.55 -18.14
CA GLY A 104 -11.00 -10.51 -18.83
C GLY A 104 -11.85 -9.62 -17.91
N GLN A 105 -11.63 -9.68 -16.60
CA GLN A 105 -12.39 -8.94 -15.59
C GLN A 105 -11.74 -7.58 -15.23
N ALA A 106 -10.47 -7.36 -15.59
CA ALA A 106 -9.74 -6.15 -15.23
C ALA A 106 -10.23 -4.93 -16.02
N THR A 107 -10.50 -3.82 -15.32
CA THR A 107 -10.75 -2.51 -15.92
C THR A 107 -9.43 -1.73 -16.12
N PRO A 108 -9.43 -0.63 -16.89
CA PRO A 108 -8.26 0.26 -16.98
C PRO A 108 -7.76 0.75 -15.62
N ALA A 109 -8.67 1.03 -14.67
CA ALA A 109 -8.30 1.44 -13.32
C ALA A 109 -7.57 0.31 -12.56
N ASP A 110 -7.97 -0.95 -12.74
CA ASP A 110 -7.29 -2.09 -12.14
C ASP A 110 -5.90 -2.29 -12.74
N MET A 111 -5.74 -2.06 -14.04
CA MET A 111 -4.43 -2.07 -14.71
C MET A 111 -3.49 -1.00 -14.14
N ASP A 112 -4.00 0.21 -13.88
CA ASP A 112 -3.21 1.28 -13.28
C ASP A 112 -2.87 0.99 -11.81
N LYS A 113 -3.77 0.37 -11.05
CA LYS A 113 -3.48 -0.14 -9.69
C LYS A 113 -2.39 -1.21 -9.70
N ALA A 114 -2.43 -2.18 -10.62
CA ALA A 114 -1.37 -3.18 -10.76
C ALA A 114 -0.01 -2.52 -11.07
N ARG A 115 0.02 -1.55 -11.99
CA ARG A 115 1.25 -0.78 -12.29
C ARG A 115 1.77 0.00 -11.10
N SER A 116 0.89 0.68 -10.36
CA SER A 116 1.26 1.42 -9.16
C SER A 116 1.80 0.48 -8.08
N THR A 117 1.18 -0.68 -7.89
CA THR A 117 1.57 -1.70 -6.92
C THR A 117 2.96 -2.25 -7.23
N ILE A 118 3.25 -2.62 -8.48
CA ILE A 118 4.59 -3.06 -8.89
C ILE A 118 5.64 -1.98 -8.62
N ARG A 119 5.30 -0.70 -8.86
CA ARG A 119 6.20 0.42 -8.57
C ARG A 119 6.39 0.67 -7.06
N GLN A 120 5.38 0.40 -6.23
CA GLN A 120 5.43 0.56 -4.78
C GLN A 120 6.52 -0.29 -4.11
N PHE A 121 6.91 -1.42 -4.71
CA PHE A 121 8.06 -2.21 -4.26
C PHE A 121 9.36 -1.40 -4.19
N TRP A 122 9.53 -0.38 -5.03
CA TRP A 122 10.67 0.52 -4.93
C TRP A 122 10.69 1.21 -3.56
N ARG A 123 9.57 1.79 -3.13
CA ARG A 123 9.49 2.48 -1.84
C ARG A 123 9.63 1.52 -0.68
N ASP A 124 8.93 0.39 -0.71
CA ASP A 124 8.82 -0.47 0.47
C ASP A 124 9.93 -1.52 0.59
N TRP A 125 10.54 -1.94 -0.53
CA TRP A 125 11.40 -3.12 -0.57
C TRP A 125 12.65 -2.97 -1.44
N SER A 126 13.04 -1.76 -1.87
CA SER A 126 14.36 -1.50 -2.46
C SER A 126 15.27 -0.75 -1.49
N ALA A 127 16.59 -0.84 -1.68
CA ALA A 127 17.52 -0.05 -0.87
C ALA A 127 17.38 1.45 -1.19
N GLU A 128 17.09 1.77 -2.45
CA GLU A 128 16.92 3.12 -2.99
C GLU A 128 15.68 3.83 -2.44
N GLY A 129 14.66 3.08 -2.01
CA GLY A 129 13.51 3.61 -1.28
C GLY A 129 13.81 3.95 0.18
N GLY A 130 15.00 3.61 0.69
CA GLY A 130 15.41 3.83 2.08
C GLY A 130 15.19 5.25 2.60
N PRO A 131 15.60 6.31 1.87
CA PRO A 131 15.35 7.69 2.27
C PRO A 131 13.86 8.03 2.45
N GLU A 132 12.97 7.48 1.63
CA GLU A 132 11.53 7.68 1.81
C GLU A 132 10.96 6.93 3.02
N ARG A 133 11.60 5.82 3.40
CA ARG A 133 11.24 5.02 4.58
C ARG A 133 11.81 5.57 5.89
N GLU A 134 12.67 6.59 5.86
CA GLU A 134 13.22 7.17 7.10
C GLU A 134 12.12 7.65 8.05
N ILE A 135 10.97 8.06 7.53
CA ILE A 135 9.79 8.44 8.32
C ILE A 135 9.28 7.30 9.22
N TYR A 136 9.51 6.02 8.87
CA TYR A 136 9.14 4.87 9.70
C TYR A 136 9.94 4.84 11.00
N SER A 137 11.16 5.36 10.99
CA SER A 137 11.99 5.46 12.19
C SER A 137 11.38 6.41 13.23
N ALA A 138 10.73 7.50 12.78
CA ALA A 138 10.03 8.42 13.68
C ALA A 138 8.86 7.72 14.38
N VAL A 139 8.10 6.89 13.67
CA VAL A 139 7.01 6.08 14.21
C VAL A 139 7.53 5.07 15.25
N VAL A 140 8.53 4.25 14.87
CA VAL A 140 9.09 3.22 15.76
C VAL A 140 9.67 3.86 17.03
N THR A 141 10.34 5.00 16.89
CA THR A 141 10.92 5.76 18.01
C THR A 141 9.83 6.29 18.94
N ALA A 142 8.77 6.88 18.40
CA ALA A 142 7.68 7.43 19.20
C ALA A 142 6.94 6.33 19.99
N ILE A 143 6.68 5.18 19.38
CA ILE A 143 6.08 4.04 20.09
C ILE A 143 7.00 3.58 21.24
N ALA A 144 8.29 3.43 20.98
CA ALA A 144 9.24 3.03 22.02
C ALA A 144 9.38 4.05 23.15
N GLN A 145 9.21 5.35 22.87
CA GLN A 145 9.28 6.42 23.86
C GLN A 145 8.01 6.52 24.71
N HIS A 146 6.83 6.46 24.08
CA HIS A 146 5.56 6.72 24.74
C HIS A 146 4.85 5.44 25.26
N LEU A 147 5.28 4.25 24.81
CA LEU A 147 4.93 2.92 25.36
C LEU A 147 6.22 2.16 25.72
N PRO A 148 6.97 2.59 26.74
CA PRO A 148 8.24 1.99 27.09
C PRO A 148 8.04 0.57 27.63
N LEU A 149 8.61 -0.40 26.92
CA LEU A 149 8.67 -1.80 27.30
C LEU A 149 10.08 -2.33 27.10
N ASP A 150 10.51 -3.21 28.01
CA ASP A 150 11.70 -4.02 27.79
C ASP A 150 11.57 -4.76 26.46
N THR A 151 12.66 -4.86 25.69
CA THR A 151 12.63 -5.44 24.34
C THR A 151 12.05 -6.85 24.32
N SER A 152 12.31 -7.65 25.36
CA SER A 152 11.77 -9.02 25.50
C SER A 152 10.29 -9.09 25.79
N GLU A 153 9.67 -7.98 26.19
CA GLU A 153 8.25 -7.90 26.59
C GLU A 153 7.42 -7.08 25.60
N ARG A 154 8.03 -6.54 24.54
CA ARG A 154 7.33 -5.78 23.48
C ARG A 154 6.21 -6.56 22.79
N TYR A 155 6.27 -7.90 22.82
CA TYR A 155 5.22 -8.78 22.30
C TYR A 155 3.87 -8.63 23.04
N LYS A 156 3.84 -7.95 24.19
CA LYS A 156 2.61 -7.62 24.92
C LYS A 156 1.88 -6.39 24.39
N CYS A 157 2.48 -5.67 23.45
CA CYS A 157 1.91 -4.48 22.84
C CYS A 157 1.45 -4.82 21.41
N ASN A 158 0.14 -4.78 21.23
CA ASN A 158 -0.55 -4.96 19.97
C ASN A 158 -0.66 -3.62 19.25
N ILE A 159 -0.18 -3.58 18.01
CA ILE A 159 -0.17 -2.40 17.15
C ILE A 159 -1.00 -2.69 15.90
N LEU A 160 -1.96 -1.81 15.59
CA LEU A 160 -2.72 -1.86 14.35
C LEU A 160 -2.18 -0.82 13.35
N ILE A 161 -2.02 -1.21 12.08
CA ILE A 161 -1.59 -0.32 11.00
C ILE A 161 -2.62 -0.33 9.87
N PRO A 162 -3.57 0.62 9.85
CA PRO A 162 -4.49 0.80 8.73
C PRO A 162 -3.75 1.29 7.48
N GLY A 163 -4.14 0.79 6.29
CA GLY A 163 -3.50 1.13 5.03
C GLY A 163 -2.05 0.66 4.96
N ALA A 164 -1.80 -0.60 5.30
CA ALA A 164 -0.45 -1.14 5.45
C ALA A 164 0.34 -1.26 4.13
N GLY A 165 -0.32 -1.16 2.96
CA GLY A 165 0.33 -1.24 1.65
C GLY A 165 1.09 -2.56 1.47
N LEU A 166 2.39 -2.49 1.14
CA LEU A 166 3.23 -3.68 0.97
C LEU A 166 3.80 -4.23 2.30
N GLY A 167 3.35 -3.69 3.44
CA GLY A 167 3.62 -4.24 4.76
C GLY A 167 5.02 -3.95 5.30
N ARG A 168 5.80 -3.03 4.70
CA ARG A 168 7.15 -2.73 5.21
C ARG A 168 7.13 -2.17 6.63
N LEU A 169 6.21 -1.24 6.96
CA LEU A 169 6.12 -0.72 8.32
C LEU A 169 5.65 -1.78 9.33
N VAL A 170 4.75 -2.68 8.92
CA VAL A 170 4.32 -3.86 9.70
C VAL A 170 5.54 -4.73 10.03
N PHE A 171 6.36 -5.03 9.02
CA PHE A 171 7.61 -5.75 9.17
C PHE A 171 8.59 -5.04 10.11
N GLU A 172 8.78 -3.72 9.98
CA GLU A 172 9.71 -2.95 10.81
C GLU A 172 9.32 -2.96 12.30
N LEU A 173 8.02 -2.84 12.62
CA LEU A 173 7.54 -2.91 14.00
C LEU A 173 7.55 -4.34 14.56
N CYS A 174 7.25 -5.36 13.75
CA CYS A 174 7.41 -6.75 14.17
C CYS A 174 8.90 -7.07 14.45
N ARG A 175 9.80 -6.60 13.60
CA ARG A 175 11.26 -6.68 13.80
C ARG A 175 11.71 -6.01 15.09
N ALA A 176 11.05 -4.91 15.48
CA ALA A 176 11.31 -4.22 16.74
C ALA A 176 10.77 -4.97 18.00
N GLY A 177 10.05 -6.08 17.82
CA GLY A 177 9.59 -6.98 18.88
C GLY A 177 8.11 -6.88 19.23
N TYR A 178 7.34 -6.04 18.55
CA TYR A 178 5.90 -5.84 18.81
C TYR A 178 5.04 -6.93 18.16
N VAL A 179 3.78 -7.03 18.61
CA VAL A 179 2.71 -7.71 17.86
C VAL A 179 2.07 -6.67 16.95
N VAL A 180 2.00 -6.95 15.66
CA VAL A 180 1.59 -5.98 14.65
C VAL A 180 0.64 -6.63 13.66
N GLU A 181 -0.51 -5.99 13.51
CA GLU A 181 -1.51 -6.31 12.52
C GLU A 181 -1.57 -5.18 11.50
N GLY A 182 -1.28 -5.48 10.24
CA GLY A 182 -1.60 -4.57 9.14
C GLY A 182 -3.06 -4.74 8.70
N ASN A 183 -3.69 -3.67 8.23
CA ASN A 183 -4.96 -3.73 7.54
C ASN A 183 -4.84 -3.12 6.15
N GLU A 184 -5.41 -3.78 5.15
CA GLU A 184 -5.41 -3.30 3.77
C GLU A 184 -6.69 -3.73 3.05
N ILE A 185 -7.22 -2.85 2.20
CA ILE A 185 -8.45 -3.09 1.43
C ILE A 185 -8.13 -3.52 0.00
N SER A 186 -6.98 -3.12 -0.54
CA SER A 186 -6.60 -3.44 -1.91
C SER A 186 -6.08 -4.87 -2.04
N TYR A 187 -6.80 -5.71 -2.79
CA TYR A 187 -6.31 -7.04 -3.18
C TYR A 187 -4.95 -6.98 -3.92
N HIS A 188 -4.67 -5.92 -4.69
CA HIS A 188 -3.35 -5.73 -5.31
C HIS A 188 -2.23 -5.66 -4.26
N GLN A 189 -2.43 -4.85 -3.22
CA GLN A 189 -1.46 -4.67 -2.13
C GLN A 189 -1.40 -5.91 -1.23
N LEU A 190 -2.53 -6.55 -0.92
CA LEU A 190 -2.59 -7.78 -0.12
C LEU A 190 -1.82 -8.93 -0.80
N MET A 191 -2.02 -9.16 -2.10
CA MET A 191 -1.30 -10.21 -2.82
C MET A 191 0.20 -9.89 -2.92
N ALA A 192 0.54 -8.64 -3.23
CA ALA A 192 1.92 -8.20 -3.37
C ALA A 192 2.68 -8.25 -2.03
N SER A 193 2.05 -7.83 -0.93
CA SER A 193 2.61 -7.89 0.42
C SER A 193 2.77 -9.34 0.89
N SER A 194 1.78 -10.20 0.65
CA SER A 194 1.89 -11.62 0.97
C SER A 194 3.03 -12.28 0.20
N TYR A 195 3.16 -11.98 -1.10
CA TYR A 195 4.25 -12.49 -1.93
C TYR A 195 5.63 -12.11 -1.36
N ILE A 196 5.86 -10.82 -1.13
CA ILE A 196 7.20 -10.32 -0.74
C ILE A 196 7.61 -10.79 0.65
N LEU A 197 6.66 -10.82 1.60
CA LEU A 197 6.88 -11.20 2.99
C LEU A 197 7.06 -12.71 3.18
N ASN A 198 6.34 -13.54 2.41
CA ASN A 198 6.22 -14.98 2.69
C ASN A 198 6.89 -15.89 1.66
N PHE A 199 7.09 -15.43 0.41
CA PHE A 199 7.46 -16.32 -0.71
C PHE A 199 8.75 -15.94 -1.43
N THR A 200 9.40 -14.84 -1.05
CA THR A 200 10.77 -14.58 -1.49
C THR A 200 11.78 -15.43 -0.72
N GLN A 201 12.84 -15.86 -1.40
CA GLN A 201 13.85 -16.80 -0.93
C GLN A 201 15.14 -16.11 -0.49
N CYS A 202 15.43 -14.95 -1.07
CA CYS A 202 16.64 -14.18 -0.76
C CYS A 202 16.44 -12.68 -1.05
N ALA A 203 17.34 -11.87 -0.49
CA ALA A 203 17.44 -10.47 -0.86
C ALA A 203 17.88 -10.34 -2.33
N GLY A 204 17.34 -9.36 -3.03
CA GLY A 204 17.66 -9.07 -4.43
C GLY A 204 17.17 -10.12 -5.43
N GLN A 205 16.18 -10.93 -5.06
CA GLN A 205 15.63 -11.98 -5.92
C GLN A 205 15.04 -11.45 -7.24
N HIS A 206 14.52 -10.21 -7.23
CA HIS A 206 13.91 -9.59 -8.40
C HIS A 206 14.66 -8.33 -8.81
N THR A 207 14.70 -8.09 -10.11
CA THR A 207 15.09 -6.80 -10.68
C THR A 207 13.84 -6.01 -11.04
N LEU A 208 13.70 -4.81 -10.50
CA LEU A 208 12.59 -3.90 -10.74
C LEU A 208 13.08 -2.68 -11.53
N TYR A 209 12.30 -2.26 -12.52
CA TYR A 209 12.50 -1.03 -13.28
C TYR A 209 11.36 -0.05 -13.00
N PRO A 210 11.40 0.70 -11.89
CA PRO A 210 10.26 1.51 -11.43
C PRO A 210 9.92 2.69 -12.34
N TRP A 211 10.89 3.17 -13.13
CA TRP A 211 10.76 4.39 -13.93
C TRP A 211 10.66 4.15 -15.44
N ALA A 212 10.84 2.90 -15.90
CA ALA A 212 10.98 2.59 -17.33
C ALA A 212 9.74 2.96 -18.15
N LEU A 213 8.55 2.78 -17.58
CA LEU A 213 7.27 2.93 -18.28
C LEU A 213 6.86 4.40 -18.51
N ASN A 214 7.47 5.36 -17.80
CA ASN A 214 7.17 6.79 -17.97
C ASN A 214 8.30 7.50 -18.75
N PHE A 215 7.93 8.40 -19.66
CA PHE A 215 8.88 9.16 -20.50
C PHE A 215 9.04 10.62 -20.06
N ASN A 216 8.26 11.07 -19.07
CA ASN A 216 8.25 12.46 -18.62
C ASN A 216 9.40 12.73 -17.65
N ASN A 217 9.97 13.94 -17.73
CA ASN A 217 10.87 14.52 -16.72
C ASN A 217 12.19 13.77 -16.46
N HIS A 218 12.67 12.94 -17.40
CA HIS A 218 13.98 12.32 -17.29
C HIS A 218 15.09 13.24 -17.78
N ARG A 219 16.09 13.50 -16.92
CA ARG A 219 17.32 14.20 -17.34
C ARG A 219 18.21 13.33 -18.22
N ARG A 220 18.29 12.02 -17.93
CA ARG A 220 19.14 11.06 -18.63
C ARG A 220 18.40 9.73 -18.81
N ARG A 221 18.69 8.99 -19.88
CA ARG A 221 18.10 7.65 -20.11
C ARG A 221 18.49 6.63 -19.06
N VAL A 222 19.69 6.75 -18.49
CA VAL A 222 20.13 5.90 -17.37
C VAL A 222 19.26 6.07 -16.12
N ASP A 223 18.66 7.26 -15.92
CA ASP A 223 17.74 7.49 -14.79
C ASP A 223 16.37 6.87 -15.04
N GLN A 224 15.92 6.84 -16.31
CA GLN A 224 14.70 6.13 -16.72
C GLN A 224 14.87 4.61 -16.62
N MET A 225 16.04 4.10 -17.01
CA MET A 225 16.36 2.67 -17.05
C MET A 225 16.96 2.16 -15.72
N GLN A 226 16.79 2.90 -14.62
CA GLN A 226 17.29 2.46 -13.32
C GLN A 226 16.69 1.09 -12.97
N ALA A 227 17.56 0.12 -12.77
CA ALA A 227 17.24 -1.18 -12.20
C ALA A 227 17.52 -1.15 -10.70
N VAL A 228 16.61 -1.70 -9.89
CA VAL A 228 16.81 -1.88 -8.44
C VAL A 228 16.55 -3.34 -8.06
N ALA A 229 17.26 -3.84 -7.06
CA ALA A 229 17.08 -5.20 -6.56
C ALA A 229 16.08 -5.20 -5.40
N ILE A 230 15.09 -6.11 -5.45
CA ILE A 230 14.08 -6.28 -4.40
C ILE A 230 13.89 -7.76 -4.02
N PRO A 231 13.55 -8.08 -2.77
CA PRO A 231 13.58 -7.16 -1.63
C PRO A 231 15.02 -6.80 -1.23
N ASP A 232 15.25 -5.61 -0.65
CA ASP A 232 16.56 -5.16 -0.15
C ASP A 232 17.12 -6.04 0.98
N ILE A 233 16.22 -6.76 1.64
CA ILE A 233 16.47 -7.71 2.71
C ILE A 233 15.61 -8.95 2.50
N HIS A 234 16.04 -10.11 3.00
CA HIS A 234 15.18 -11.29 3.04
C HIS A 234 14.30 -11.24 4.31
N PRO A 235 12.96 -11.07 4.22
CA PRO A 235 12.14 -10.79 5.40
C PRO A 235 12.23 -11.86 6.49
N ALA A 236 12.09 -13.14 6.12
CA ALA A 236 12.14 -14.24 7.08
C ALA A 236 13.49 -14.33 7.81
N ALA A 237 14.61 -14.20 7.09
CA ALA A 237 15.93 -14.25 7.73
C ALA A 237 16.18 -13.07 8.69
N VAL A 238 15.67 -11.88 8.37
CA VAL A 238 15.80 -10.72 9.25
C VAL A 238 14.92 -10.85 10.50
N LEU A 239 13.69 -11.36 10.37
CA LEU A 239 12.81 -11.61 11.51
C LEU A 239 13.34 -12.71 12.42
N GLU A 240 13.94 -13.78 11.86
CA GLU A 240 14.62 -14.83 12.61
C GLU A 240 15.78 -14.26 13.45
N ALA A 241 16.64 -13.43 12.84
CA ALA A 241 17.71 -12.76 13.54
C ALA A 241 17.19 -11.80 14.63
N ALA A 242 16.11 -11.07 14.35
CA ALA A 242 15.49 -10.16 15.30
C ALA A 242 14.81 -10.90 16.48
N GLN A 243 14.26 -12.09 16.25
CA GLN A 243 13.71 -12.94 17.31
C GLN A 243 14.79 -13.27 18.37
N ALA A 244 16.00 -13.62 17.93
CA ALA A 244 17.12 -13.89 18.83
C ALA A 244 17.58 -12.64 19.59
N GLN A 245 17.58 -11.47 18.94
CA GLN A 245 18.00 -10.20 19.54
C GLN A 245 16.99 -9.67 20.56
N THR A 246 15.70 -9.70 20.21
CA THR A 246 14.62 -9.21 21.07
C THR A 246 14.40 -10.09 22.28
N ARG A 247 14.75 -11.40 22.20
CA ARG A 247 14.46 -12.41 23.23
C ARG A 247 12.97 -12.48 23.56
N SER A 248 12.12 -12.21 22.57
CA SER A 248 10.67 -12.35 22.68
C SER A 248 10.31 -13.80 23.00
N LYS A 249 9.33 -13.99 23.89
CA LYS A 249 8.77 -15.32 24.21
C LYS A 249 7.81 -15.83 23.14
N VAL A 250 7.32 -14.93 22.28
CA VAL A 250 6.39 -15.23 21.18
C VAL A 250 7.15 -15.14 19.87
N HIS A 251 7.01 -16.16 19.02
CA HIS A 251 7.69 -16.26 17.74
C HIS A 251 7.20 -15.19 16.76
N PHE A 252 8.06 -14.68 15.87
CA PHE A 252 7.67 -13.58 14.97
C PHE A 252 6.50 -13.93 14.05
N SER A 253 6.32 -15.21 13.70
CA SER A 253 5.20 -15.68 12.88
C SER A 253 3.84 -15.54 13.57
N GLU A 254 3.82 -15.49 14.91
CA GLU A 254 2.62 -15.26 15.71
C GLU A 254 2.43 -13.78 16.05
N ARG A 255 3.39 -12.92 15.69
CA ARG A 255 3.40 -11.48 15.98
C ARG A 255 3.16 -10.61 14.74
N MET A 256 3.11 -11.17 13.55
CA MET A 256 2.91 -10.43 12.30
C MET A 256 1.71 -10.98 11.56
N SER A 257 0.68 -10.16 11.37
CA SER A 257 -0.53 -10.51 10.63
C SER A 257 -0.97 -9.40 9.69
N MET A 258 -1.86 -9.74 8.76
CA MET A 258 -2.48 -8.82 7.81
C MET A 258 -3.96 -9.17 7.69
N SER A 259 -4.83 -8.17 7.82
CA SER A 259 -6.29 -8.30 7.73
C SER A 259 -6.81 -7.59 6.47
N ALA A 260 -7.59 -8.31 5.68
CA ALA A 260 -8.22 -7.77 4.48
C ALA A 260 -9.56 -7.07 4.80
N GLY A 261 -9.79 -5.91 4.20
CA GLY A 261 -11.08 -5.21 4.25
C GLY A 261 -10.97 -3.72 4.61
N ASP A 262 -12.09 -3.01 4.53
CA ASP A 262 -12.17 -1.60 4.93
C ASP A 262 -11.90 -1.44 6.44
N PHE A 263 -11.07 -0.46 6.78
CA PHE A 263 -10.65 -0.20 8.16
C PHE A 263 -11.85 0.04 9.10
N CYS A 264 -12.80 0.88 8.69
CA CYS A 264 -13.97 1.18 9.49
C CYS A 264 -14.87 -0.04 9.62
N ASP A 265 -15.06 -0.81 8.55
CA ASP A 265 -15.91 -2.01 8.56
C ASP A 265 -15.36 -3.11 9.47
N VAL A 266 -14.05 -3.35 9.37
CA VAL A 266 -13.40 -4.39 10.17
C VAL A 266 -13.31 -3.97 11.63
N TYR A 267 -12.84 -2.74 11.90
CA TYR A 267 -12.39 -2.36 13.23
C TYR A 267 -13.36 -1.51 14.06
N SER A 268 -14.49 -1.07 13.51
CA SER A 268 -15.57 -0.48 14.31
C SER A 268 -16.40 -1.53 15.08
N LYS A 269 -16.19 -2.81 14.79
CA LYS A 269 -16.93 -3.93 15.41
C LYS A 269 -16.56 -4.07 16.90
N PRO A 270 -17.51 -4.47 17.78
CA PRO A 270 -17.26 -4.62 19.22
C PRO A 270 -16.10 -5.56 19.58
N ARG A 271 -15.84 -6.58 18.76
CA ARG A 271 -14.73 -7.53 18.96
C ARG A 271 -13.34 -6.87 18.96
N ASN A 272 -13.22 -5.73 18.28
CA ASN A 272 -11.98 -4.97 18.16
C ASN A 272 -11.89 -3.82 19.17
N SER A 273 -12.87 -3.70 20.07
CA SER A 273 -12.92 -2.62 21.05
C SER A 273 -11.85 -2.80 22.13
N ASN A 274 -11.02 -1.77 22.34
CA ASN A 274 -9.92 -1.76 23.32
C ASN A 274 -8.93 -2.92 23.16
N ALA A 275 -8.69 -3.37 21.91
CA ALA A 275 -7.83 -4.51 21.61
C ALA A 275 -6.35 -4.13 21.38
N TYR A 276 -6.07 -2.85 21.13
CA TYR A 276 -4.75 -2.37 20.71
C TYR A 276 -4.18 -1.33 21.68
N GLN A 277 -2.88 -1.46 21.97
CA GLN A 277 -2.12 -0.46 22.72
C GLN A 277 -1.72 0.72 21.82
N SER A 278 -1.58 0.48 20.51
CA SER A 278 -1.35 1.56 19.55
C SER A 278 -2.02 1.34 18.20
N VAL A 279 -2.43 2.44 17.57
CA VAL A 279 -2.79 2.51 16.16
C VAL A 279 -1.79 3.44 15.47
N VAL A 280 -1.27 3.02 14.33
CA VAL A 280 -0.27 3.74 13.54
C VAL A 280 -0.83 4.03 12.16
N THR A 281 -0.94 5.30 11.79
CA THR A 281 -1.36 5.71 10.45
C THR A 281 -0.19 6.34 9.72
N CYS A 282 0.14 5.80 8.54
CA CYS A 282 1.23 6.30 7.69
C CYS A 282 0.73 6.56 6.27
N PHE A 283 0.61 7.83 5.86
CA PHE A 283 0.01 8.20 4.56
C PHE A 283 -1.41 7.59 4.37
N PHE A 284 -2.23 7.70 5.42
CA PHE A 284 -3.53 7.01 5.48
C PHE A 284 -4.70 7.93 5.83
N ILE A 285 -4.55 8.87 6.78
CA ILE A 285 -5.72 9.62 7.28
C ILE A 285 -6.42 10.45 6.18
N ASP A 286 -5.70 10.81 5.13
CA ASP A 286 -6.17 11.54 3.96
C ASP A 286 -6.87 10.66 2.91
N THR A 287 -6.94 9.34 3.15
CA THR A 287 -7.79 8.41 2.41
C THR A 287 -9.22 8.40 2.95
N ALA A 288 -9.53 9.11 4.03
CA ALA A 288 -10.89 9.17 4.56
C ALA A 288 -11.77 10.10 3.72
N PRO A 289 -12.98 9.68 3.29
CA PRO A 289 -14.00 10.64 2.86
C PRO A 289 -14.47 11.48 4.05
N ASN A 290 -14.67 10.82 5.19
CA ASN A 290 -15.03 11.45 6.46
C ASN A 290 -13.99 11.09 7.56
N PRO A 291 -13.07 12.01 7.90
CA PRO A 291 -12.05 11.79 8.92
C PRO A 291 -12.60 11.41 10.29
N ILE A 292 -13.83 11.84 10.62
CA ILE A 292 -14.49 11.50 11.89
C ILE A 292 -14.63 9.98 12.04
N ARG A 293 -14.94 9.25 10.96
CA ARG A 293 -15.07 7.79 11.02
C ARG A 293 -13.77 7.11 11.35
N TYR A 294 -12.66 7.62 10.82
CA TYR A 294 -11.34 7.10 11.15
C TYR A 294 -11.04 7.37 12.63
N ILE A 295 -11.33 8.58 13.14
CA ILE A 295 -11.14 8.91 14.56
C ILE A 295 -12.00 8.01 15.46
N GLU A 296 -13.28 7.81 15.14
CA GLU A 296 -14.20 6.92 15.88
C GLU A 296 -13.69 5.47 15.88
N THR A 297 -13.22 4.99 14.74
CA THR A 297 -12.70 3.62 14.60
C THR A 297 -11.40 3.44 15.37
N VAL A 298 -10.46 4.39 15.26
CA VAL A 298 -9.22 4.40 16.06
C VAL A 298 -9.54 4.43 17.56
N SER A 299 -10.48 5.29 17.96
CA SER A 299 -10.93 5.37 19.36
C SER A 299 -11.55 4.05 19.83
N ASN A 300 -12.34 3.36 18.99
CA ASN A 300 -12.85 2.03 19.32
C ASN A 300 -11.70 1.03 19.53
N CYS A 301 -10.71 1.00 18.63
CA CYS A 301 -9.59 0.06 18.67
C CYS A 301 -8.72 0.20 19.92
N LEU A 302 -8.42 1.44 20.30
CA LEU A 302 -7.46 1.74 21.36
C LEU A 302 -8.03 1.45 22.74
N GLU A 303 -7.23 0.81 23.59
CA GLU A 303 -7.50 0.81 25.03
C GLU A 303 -7.37 2.22 25.61
N ARG A 304 -7.89 2.41 26.82
CA ARG A 304 -7.67 3.66 27.57
C ARG A 304 -6.18 3.85 27.83
N GLY A 305 -5.64 5.03 27.48
CA GLY A 305 -4.20 5.32 27.54
C GLY A 305 -3.41 4.86 26.31
N GLY A 306 -4.05 4.17 25.36
CA GLY A 306 -3.44 3.74 24.11
C GLY A 306 -3.06 4.91 23.20
N LEU A 307 -2.11 4.67 22.29
CA LEU A 307 -1.52 5.70 21.43
C LEU A 307 -2.01 5.65 19.99
N TRP A 308 -2.33 6.81 19.44
CA TRP A 308 -2.41 7.01 18.00
C TRP A 308 -1.17 7.77 17.51
N VAL A 309 -0.35 7.12 16.70
CA VAL A 309 0.82 7.73 16.04
C VAL A 309 0.50 7.95 14.57
N ASN A 310 0.61 9.19 14.09
CA ASN A 310 0.37 9.52 12.69
C ASN A 310 1.61 10.10 12.03
N VAL A 311 1.84 9.73 10.77
CA VAL A 311 2.78 10.39 9.88
C VAL A 311 2.24 10.42 8.45
N GLY A 312 1.92 11.60 7.94
CA GLY A 312 1.42 11.68 6.56
C GLY A 312 1.05 13.10 6.13
N PRO A 313 0.94 13.35 4.82
CA PRO A 313 0.35 14.58 4.31
C PRO A 313 -1.17 14.58 4.47
N LEU A 314 -1.81 15.64 3.98
CA LEU A 314 -3.25 15.73 3.78
C LEU A 314 -3.57 15.92 2.29
N LEU A 315 -3.37 14.87 1.49
CA LEU A 315 -3.80 14.82 0.09
C LEU A 315 -5.15 14.11 0.02
N TRP A 316 -6.23 14.84 0.27
CA TRP A 316 -7.58 14.29 0.39
C TRP A 316 -8.03 13.56 -0.89
N HIS A 317 -8.11 12.24 -0.82
CA HIS A 317 -8.33 11.37 -1.98
C HIS A 317 -9.67 11.64 -2.69
N PHE A 318 -10.66 12.14 -1.95
CA PHE A 318 -12.03 12.38 -2.44
C PHE A 318 -12.32 13.84 -2.79
N GLU A 319 -11.32 14.73 -2.78
CA GLU A 319 -11.50 16.16 -3.12
C GLU A 319 -12.10 16.36 -4.52
N SER A 320 -11.62 15.59 -5.50
CA SER A 320 -12.04 15.70 -6.90
C SER A 320 -13.13 14.69 -7.28
N THR A 321 -13.67 13.92 -6.33
CA THR A 321 -14.70 12.92 -6.62
C THR A 321 -16.04 13.63 -6.85
N PRO A 322 -16.70 13.43 -8.01
CA PRO A 322 -18.01 14.01 -8.25
C PRO A 322 -18.99 13.56 -7.16
N ILE A 323 -19.73 14.51 -6.57
CA ILE A 323 -20.79 14.20 -5.61
C ILE A 323 -21.79 13.28 -6.30
N ASN A 324 -21.91 12.05 -5.83
CA ASN A 324 -22.87 11.10 -6.36
C ASN A 324 -24.28 11.50 -5.87
N THR A 325 -24.91 12.47 -6.54
CA THR A 325 -26.24 12.99 -6.22
C THR A 325 -27.36 11.97 -6.47
N ASN A 326 -27.04 10.81 -7.06
CA ASN A 326 -27.98 9.74 -7.36
C ASN A 326 -28.33 8.86 -6.13
N GLY A 327 -27.58 8.95 -5.02
CA GLY A 327 -27.91 8.24 -3.77
C GLY A 327 -29.09 8.85 -2.98
N VAL A 328 -29.61 10.01 -3.39
CA VAL A 328 -30.71 10.72 -2.72
C VAL A 328 -32.04 10.57 -3.47
N LYS A 329 -32.06 9.87 -4.61
CA LYS A 329 -33.27 9.66 -5.43
C LYS A 329 -33.51 8.19 -5.74
N ASP A 330 -33.73 7.39 -4.71
CA ASP A 330 -34.63 6.23 -4.81
C ASP A 330 -35.16 5.92 -3.41
N GLY A 331 -36.04 6.77 -2.92
CA GLY A 331 -36.84 6.55 -1.72
C GLY A 331 -37.96 5.53 -1.96
N ASN A 332 -37.65 4.40 -2.60
CA ASN A 332 -38.62 3.32 -2.78
C ASN A 332 -37.93 1.98 -3.13
N ASP A 333 -37.14 1.44 -2.21
CA ASP A 333 -36.99 -0.01 -2.11
C ASP A 333 -36.87 -0.41 -0.63
N SER A 334 -38.03 -0.74 -0.08
CA SER A 334 -38.11 -1.58 1.10
C SER A 334 -37.58 -2.97 0.75
N ASP A 335 -36.73 -3.52 1.63
CA ASP A 335 -36.44 -4.96 1.78
C ASP A 335 -35.09 -5.46 1.20
N LYS A 336 -34.02 -5.27 1.99
CA LYS A 336 -33.06 -6.29 2.44
C LYS A 336 -32.03 -5.66 3.37
N GLY A 337 -31.84 -6.23 4.56
CA GLY A 337 -31.01 -5.71 5.65
C GLY A 337 -29.50 -5.71 5.41
N HIS A 338 -29.02 -5.04 4.36
CA HIS A 338 -27.60 -4.71 4.22
C HIS A 338 -27.31 -3.46 5.02
N ALA A 339 -26.31 -3.52 5.89
CA ALA A 339 -25.84 -2.36 6.64
C ALA A 339 -25.52 -1.23 5.66
N SER A 340 -25.87 0.01 6.02
CA SER A 340 -25.44 1.18 5.27
C SER A 340 -23.92 1.13 5.06
N PRO A 341 -23.41 1.45 3.86
CA PRO A 341 -21.98 1.42 3.60
C PRO A 341 -21.28 2.26 4.65
N LYS A 342 -20.22 1.72 5.24
CA LYS A 342 -19.38 2.37 6.26
C LYS A 342 -17.99 2.58 5.64
N GLY A 343 -17.20 3.49 6.22
CA GLY A 343 -15.85 3.77 5.71
C GLY A 343 -15.84 4.42 4.32
N LEU A 344 -15.10 3.84 3.38
CA LEU A 344 -14.87 4.40 2.03
C LEU A 344 -16.14 4.47 1.16
N GLY A 345 -17.19 3.72 1.50
CA GLY A 345 -18.46 3.72 0.75
C GLY A 345 -19.48 4.77 1.21
N GLU A 346 -19.20 5.53 2.27
CA GLU A 346 -20.14 6.53 2.79
C GLU A 346 -20.29 7.76 1.87
N PRO A 347 -21.50 8.36 1.76
CA PRO A 347 -21.69 9.59 1.00
C PRO A 347 -21.09 10.81 1.71
N GLY A 348 -20.53 11.72 0.90
CA GLY A 348 -19.97 12.99 1.36
C GLY A 348 -18.48 12.93 1.63
N SER A 349 -17.78 14.06 1.44
CA SER A 349 -16.37 14.20 1.79
C SER A 349 -16.09 15.56 2.41
N VAL A 350 -15.10 15.63 3.30
CA VAL A 350 -14.63 16.89 3.90
C VAL A 350 -13.11 16.96 3.83
N GLN A 351 -12.59 18.15 3.54
CA GLN A 351 -11.16 18.44 3.46
C GLN A 351 -10.79 19.40 4.59
N LEU A 352 -10.06 18.90 5.58
CA LEU A 352 -9.60 19.67 6.73
C LEU A 352 -8.14 20.07 6.57
N THR A 353 -7.78 21.21 7.17
CA THR A 353 -6.38 21.58 7.41
C THR A 353 -5.78 20.73 8.54
N ASP A 354 -4.44 20.70 8.65
CA ASP A 354 -3.77 19.93 9.72
C ASP A 354 -4.15 20.44 11.12
N GLU A 355 -4.27 21.76 11.30
CA GLU A 355 -4.72 22.37 12.55
C GLU A 355 -6.15 21.90 12.92
N GLU A 356 -7.06 21.85 11.95
CA GLU A 356 -8.42 21.38 12.15
C GLU A 356 -8.47 19.87 12.43
N VAL A 357 -7.63 19.06 11.77
CA VAL A 357 -7.52 17.62 12.06
C VAL A 357 -7.07 17.39 13.50
N VAL A 358 -6.02 18.07 13.95
CA VAL A 358 -5.51 17.95 15.33
C VAL A 358 -6.54 18.45 16.35
N ALA A 359 -7.22 19.56 16.07
CA ALA A 359 -8.30 20.07 16.92
C ALA A 359 -9.49 19.09 17.00
N LEU A 360 -9.86 18.47 15.87
CA LEU A 360 -10.92 17.47 15.81
C LEU A 360 -10.56 16.23 16.63
N ILE A 361 -9.32 15.73 16.51
CA ILE A 361 -8.81 14.61 17.31
C ILE A 361 -8.92 14.92 18.80
N ALA A 362 -8.50 16.11 19.22
CA ALA A 362 -8.62 16.54 20.61
C ALA A 362 -10.09 16.59 21.09
N GLY A 363 -11.00 17.09 20.24
CA GLY A 363 -12.44 17.10 20.50
C GLY A 363 -13.06 15.71 20.70
N TYR A 364 -12.41 14.66 20.18
CA TYR A 364 -12.82 13.25 20.30
C TYR A 364 -12.15 12.52 21.49
N GLY A 365 -11.57 13.25 22.44
CA GLY A 365 -11.06 12.67 23.69
C GLY A 365 -9.63 12.15 23.60
N PHE A 366 -8.82 12.72 22.72
CA PHE A 366 -7.38 12.45 22.66
C PHE A 366 -6.57 13.63 23.20
N SER A 367 -5.50 13.35 23.95
CA SER A 367 -4.48 14.35 24.29
C SER A 367 -3.31 14.26 23.31
N ILE A 368 -2.90 15.39 22.73
CA ILE A 368 -1.71 15.46 21.87
C ILE A 368 -0.47 15.50 22.75
N LEU A 369 0.35 14.44 22.70
CA LEU A 369 1.58 14.30 23.47
C LEU A 369 2.78 14.94 22.76
N GLU A 370 2.78 14.86 21.42
CA GLU A 370 3.88 15.30 20.58
C GLU A 370 3.32 15.75 19.24
N GLN A 371 3.82 16.87 18.72
CA GLN A 371 3.62 17.30 17.34
C GLN A 371 4.89 18.00 16.89
N ARG A 372 5.48 17.54 15.77
CA ARG A 372 6.75 18.09 15.27
C ARG A 372 6.93 17.80 13.79
N GLU A 373 7.89 18.48 13.18
CA GLU A 373 8.32 18.16 11.82
C GLU A 373 9.21 16.90 11.80
N VAL A 374 9.03 16.08 10.77
CA VAL A 374 9.82 14.87 10.48
C VAL A 374 10.64 14.98 9.18
N GLY A 375 10.72 16.18 8.61
CA GLY A 375 11.40 16.45 7.35
C GLY A 375 10.52 16.24 6.11
N GLU A 376 11.06 16.56 4.94
CA GLU A 376 10.40 16.35 3.66
C GLU A 376 10.60 14.91 3.18
N CYS A 377 9.55 14.30 2.62
CA CYS A 377 9.68 12.98 2.00
C CYS A 377 8.89 12.90 0.69
N GLY A 378 9.35 12.05 -0.22
CA GLY A 378 8.60 11.69 -1.42
C GLY A 378 7.61 10.56 -1.15
N TYR A 379 6.85 10.20 -2.18
CA TYR A 379 6.08 8.95 -2.22
C TYR A 379 6.25 8.31 -3.59
N ILE A 380 7.12 7.31 -3.68
CA ILE A 380 7.59 6.71 -4.94
C ILE A 380 8.14 7.80 -5.88
N GLN A 381 8.94 8.73 -5.34
CA GLN A 381 9.50 9.86 -6.06
C GLN A 381 10.85 9.47 -6.68
N GLN A 382 10.94 9.48 -8.01
CA GLN A 382 12.23 9.31 -8.70
C GLN A 382 13.19 10.44 -8.28
N PRO A 383 14.36 10.14 -7.67
CA PRO A 383 15.26 11.17 -7.13
C PRO A 383 15.84 12.12 -8.18
N HIS A 384 16.08 11.62 -9.40
CA HIS A 384 16.71 12.37 -10.50
C HIS A 384 15.72 13.03 -11.48
N SER A 385 14.42 12.94 -11.22
CA SER A 385 13.38 13.57 -12.05
C SER A 385 13.55 15.08 -12.10
N MET A 386 13.21 15.68 -13.26
CA MET A 386 13.05 17.13 -13.39
C MET A 386 11.84 17.66 -12.60
N LEU A 387 10.87 16.80 -12.28
CA LEU A 387 9.71 17.10 -11.43
C LEU A 387 9.77 16.27 -10.15
N ARG A 388 9.76 16.94 -9.00
CA ARG A 388 9.75 16.29 -7.69
C ARG A 388 8.53 16.72 -6.88
N ASN A 389 7.67 15.78 -6.58
CA ASN A 389 6.57 15.93 -5.64
C ASN A 389 7.10 15.54 -4.25
N MET A 390 7.14 16.52 -3.35
CA MET A 390 7.62 16.33 -1.98
C MET A 390 6.50 16.70 -1.02
N TYR A 391 6.37 15.93 0.05
CA TYR A 391 5.44 16.19 1.14
C TYR A 391 6.21 16.68 2.37
N ARG A 392 5.54 17.52 3.16
CA ARG A 392 5.90 17.82 4.55
C ARG A 392 4.88 17.13 5.44
N PRO A 393 5.12 15.89 5.87
CA PRO A 393 4.13 15.13 6.62
C PRO A 393 3.84 15.78 7.96
N SER A 394 2.57 15.80 8.35
CA SER A 394 2.17 16.03 9.72
C SER A 394 2.52 14.80 10.55
N PHE A 395 3.33 15.01 11.59
CA PHE A 395 3.65 13.97 12.56
C PHE A 395 3.15 14.39 13.95
N TRP A 396 2.40 13.50 14.56
CA TRP A 396 1.93 13.68 15.93
C TRP A 396 1.70 12.34 16.63
N VAL A 397 1.74 12.39 17.95
CA VAL A 397 1.40 11.30 18.86
C VAL A 397 0.26 11.78 19.75
N ALA A 398 -0.85 11.06 19.73
CA ALA A 398 -2.01 11.33 20.54
C ALA A 398 -2.31 10.15 21.48
N ARG A 399 -2.84 10.42 22.67
CA ARG A 399 -3.23 9.39 23.65
C ARG A 399 -4.72 9.46 23.91
N LYS A 400 -5.39 8.30 23.91
CA LYS A 400 -6.81 8.19 24.27
C LYS A 400 -6.99 8.34 25.79
N GLU A 401 -7.86 9.25 26.22
CA GLU A 401 -8.10 9.57 27.64
C GLU A 401 -9.01 8.61 28.42
#